data_AF-A0A0Q0CBX1-F1
#
_entry.id   AF-A0A0Q0CBX1-F1
#
_cell.length_a   1.000
_cell.length_b   1.000
_cell.length_c   1.000
_cell.angle_alpha   90.00
_cell.angle_beta   90.00
_cell.angle_gamma   90.00
#
_symmetry.space_group_name_H-M   'P 1'
#
loop_
_entity.id
_entity.type
_entity.pdbx_description
1 polymer ?
#
loop_
_entity_poly.entity_id
_entity_poly.type
_entity_poly.pdbx_seq_one_letter_code
_entity_poly.pdbx_strand_id
1 'polypeptide(L)'
;MSLTEARFHDLVDATQQNIEDVFDESGLDVDLENSAGVLTVKFENGSQLIFSRQEPLRQLWLAARSGGFHFDYDEENSRWVCDTSDELLSEMLVRMTLEQADVELDFSPVTRSTAQAAFQQCQPGSSLAVYQPVSAR
;
A
#
# COMPACT_ATOMS: atom_id res chain seq x y z
N MET A 1 1.91 -16.21 22.22
CA MET A 1 1.01 -17.33 21.85
C MET A 1 1.24 -17.58 20.36
N SER A 2 1.00 -18.78 19.84
CA SER A 2 1.10 -19.02 18.39
C SER A 2 -0.15 -18.47 17.69
N LEU A 3 0.03 -17.78 16.56
CA LEU A 3 -1.06 -17.27 15.74
C LEU A 3 -2.01 -18.42 15.30
N THR A 4 -3.29 -18.28 15.61
CA THR A 4 -4.29 -19.30 15.23
C THR A 4 -4.64 -19.18 13.75
N GLU A 5 -5.18 -20.27 13.17
CA GLU A 5 -5.60 -20.28 11.76
C GLU A 5 -6.63 -19.21 11.44
N ALA A 6 -7.75 -19.21 12.17
CA ALA A 6 -8.81 -18.24 11.96
C ALA A 6 -8.30 -16.80 12.10
N ARG A 7 -7.44 -16.53 13.09
CA ARG A 7 -6.86 -15.20 13.27
C ARG A 7 -5.95 -14.82 12.11
N PHE A 8 -5.13 -15.74 11.61
CA PHE A 8 -4.30 -15.51 10.43
C PHE A 8 -5.14 -15.20 9.19
N HIS A 9 -6.27 -15.89 8.99
CA HIS A 9 -7.17 -15.64 7.87
C HIS A 9 -7.75 -14.22 7.97
N ASP A 10 -8.30 -13.86 9.14
CA ASP A 10 -8.85 -12.52 9.39
C ASP A 10 -7.82 -11.41 9.14
N LEU A 11 -6.56 -11.64 9.53
CA LEU A 11 -5.46 -10.68 9.33
C LEU A 11 -5.11 -10.52 7.85
N VAL A 12 -5.04 -11.62 7.10
CA VAL A 12 -4.77 -11.56 5.65
C VAL A 12 -5.93 -10.90 4.92
N ASP A 13 -7.17 -11.25 5.24
CA ASP A 13 -8.37 -10.63 4.63
C ASP A 13 -8.40 -9.12 4.90
N ALA A 14 -8.17 -8.70 6.15
CA ALA A 14 -8.10 -7.28 6.49
C ALA A 14 -6.96 -6.54 5.78
N THR A 15 -5.82 -7.20 5.58
CA THR A 15 -4.66 -6.62 4.88
C THR A 15 -4.94 -6.45 3.40
N GLN A 16 -5.49 -7.48 2.75
CA GLN A 16 -5.85 -7.42 1.33
C GLN A 16 -6.94 -6.37 1.08
N GLN A 17 -7.96 -6.30 1.94
CA GLN A 17 -8.98 -5.24 1.86
C GLN A 17 -8.37 -3.84 1.99
N ASN A 18 -7.44 -3.62 2.93
CA ASN A 18 -6.77 -2.32 3.07
C ASN A 18 -5.96 -1.95 1.82
N ILE A 19 -5.32 -2.93 1.17
CA ILE A 19 -4.58 -2.71 -0.07
C ILE A 19 -5.53 -2.34 -1.21
N GLU A 20 -6.66 -3.05 -1.34
CA GLU A 20 -7.71 -2.73 -2.31
C GLU A 20 -8.24 -1.31 -2.11
N ASP A 21 -8.62 -0.96 -0.88
CA ASP A 21 -9.13 0.37 -0.52
C ASP A 21 -8.14 1.48 -0.91
N VAL A 22 -6.84 1.28 -0.63
CA VAL A 22 -5.79 2.26 -0.99
C VAL A 22 -5.65 2.42 -2.51
N PHE A 23 -5.73 1.32 -3.28
CA PHE A 23 -5.69 1.41 -4.74
C PHE A 23 -6.94 2.06 -5.31
N ASP A 24 -8.13 1.71 -4.83
CA ASP A 24 -9.40 2.31 -5.25
C ASP A 24 -9.45 3.83 -4.97
N GLU A 25 -8.94 4.26 -3.80
CA GLU A 25 -8.89 5.67 -3.41
C GLU A 25 -7.80 6.47 -4.14
N SER A 26 -6.77 5.79 -4.68
CA SER A 26 -5.63 6.46 -5.34
C SER A 26 -5.97 7.10 -6.69
N GLY A 27 -7.02 6.62 -7.36
CA GLY A 27 -7.34 7.01 -8.74
C GLY A 27 -6.38 6.45 -9.80
N LEU A 28 -5.48 5.54 -9.44
CA LEU A 28 -4.67 4.78 -10.40
C LEU A 28 -5.57 3.87 -11.25
N ASP A 29 -5.24 3.73 -12.54
CA ASP A 29 -5.88 2.75 -13.42
C ASP A 29 -5.23 1.38 -13.20
N VAL A 30 -5.73 0.66 -12.18
CA VAL A 30 -5.31 -0.71 -11.84
C VAL A 30 -6.48 -1.66 -11.95
N ASP A 31 -6.19 -2.89 -12.37
CA ASP A 31 -7.14 -4.00 -12.37
C ASP A 31 -6.91 -4.83 -11.11
N LEU A 32 -7.93 -4.89 -10.25
CA LEU A 32 -7.93 -5.58 -8.96
C LEU A 32 -8.76 -6.86 -9.04
N GLU A 33 -8.12 -8.00 -8.80
CA GLU A 33 -8.80 -9.30 -8.71
C GLU A 33 -8.48 -9.98 -7.39
N ASN A 34 -9.50 -10.20 -6.55
CA ASN A 34 -9.35 -10.88 -5.27
C ASN A 34 -10.23 -12.14 -5.22
N SER A 35 -9.58 -13.28 -5.04
CA SER A 35 -10.24 -14.58 -5.02
C SER A 35 -9.46 -15.60 -4.21
N ALA A 36 -10.17 -16.31 -3.32
CA ALA A 36 -9.63 -17.43 -2.54
C ALA A 36 -8.32 -17.12 -1.80
N GLY A 37 -8.20 -15.92 -1.22
CA GLY A 37 -7.01 -15.48 -0.47
C GLY A 37 -5.84 -15.06 -1.35
N VAL A 38 -6.08 -14.84 -2.65
CA VAL A 38 -5.14 -14.29 -3.61
C VAL A 38 -5.67 -12.95 -4.11
N LEU A 39 -4.90 -11.88 -3.89
CA LEU A 39 -5.15 -10.56 -4.45
C LEU A 39 -4.13 -10.29 -5.56
N THR A 40 -4.61 -9.98 -6.76
CA THR A 40 -3.80 -9.56 -7.90
C THR A 40 -4.09 -8.10 -8.19
N VAL A 41 -3.02 -7.30 -8.22
CA VAL A 41 -3.05 -5.89 -8.65
C VAL A 41 -2.26 -5.81 -9.94
N LYS A 42 -2.90 -5.39 -11.02
CA LYS A 42 -2.27 -5.25 -12.33
C LYS A 42 -2.26 -3.79 -12.75
N PHE A 43 -1.05 -3.27 -12.96
CA PHE A 43 -0.84 -1.89 -13.40
C PHE A 43 -1.04 -1.74 -14.92
N GLU A 44 -1.33 -0.52 -15.37
CA GLU A 44 -1.47 -0.17 -16.80
C GLU A 44 -0.25 -0.60 -17.64
N ASN A 45 0.96 -0.52 -17.07
CA ASN A 45 2.20 -0.91 -17.74
C ASN A 45 2.38 -2.45 -17.91
N GLY A 46 1.44 -3.24 -17.39
CA GLY A 46 1.41 -4.71 -17.45
C GLY A 46 2.15 -5.44 -16.32
N SER A 47 2.83 -4.73 -15.41
CA SER A 47 3.41 -5.34 -14.22
C SER A 47 2.35 -5.64 -13.16
N GLN A 48 2.67 -6.53 -12.23
CA GLN A 48 1.71 -7.04 -11.25
C GLN A 48 2.33 -7.14 -9.86
N LEU A 49 1.47 -6.95 -8.86
CA LEU A 49 1.68 -7.41 -7.49
C LEU A 49 0.67 -8.50 -7.20
N ILE A 50 1.13 -9.66 -6.74
CA ILE A 50 0.27 -10.79 -6.41
C ILE A 50 0.51 -11.16 -4.94
N PHE A 51 -0.51 -10.98 -4.13
CA PHE A 51 -0.52 -11.35 -2.72
C PHE A 51 -1.19 -12.70 -2.56
N SER A 52 -0.60 -13.62 -1.82
CA SER A 52 -1.19 -14.94 -1.58
C SER A 52 -1.05 -15.37 -0.12
N ARG A 53 -2.13 -15.92 0.41
CA ARG A 53 -2.14 -16.56 1.74
C ARG A 53 -1.41 -17.90 1.70
N GLN A 54 -0.49 -18.11 2.64
CA GLN A 54 0.17 -19.41 2.85
C GLN A 54 -0.18 -19.97 4.23
N GLU A 55 -1.32 -20.66 4.30
CA GLU A 55 -1.88 -21.18 5.55
C GLU A 55 -0.92 -22.06 6.36
N PRO A 56 -0.20 -23.05 5.78
CA PRO A 56 0.68 -23.91 6.56
C PRO A 56 1.85 -23.17 7.23
N LEU A 57 2.27 -22.05 6.64
CA LEU A 57 3.38 -21.23 7.12
C LEU A 57 2.93 -20.03 7.94
N ARG A 58 1.63 -19.68 7.90
CA ARG A 58 1.07 -18.44 8.47
C ARG A 58 1.75 -17.18 7.91
N GLN A 59 2.06 -17.21 6.63
CA GLN A 59 2.73 -16.11 5.92
C GLN A 59 1.84 -15.50 4.84
N LEU A 60 1.99 -14.20 4.65
CA LEU A 60 1.53 -13.51 3.45
C LEU A 60 2.69 -13.47 2.46
N TRP A 61 2.48 -13.93 1.24
CA TRP A 61 3.50 -13.88 0.19
C TRP A 61 3.16 -12.81 -0.83
N LEU A 62 4.17 -12.11 -1.34
CA LEU A 62 4.07 -11.12 -2.40
C LEU A 62 4.98 -11.53 -3.57
N ALA A 63 4.42 -11.72 -4.75
CA ALA A 63 5.18 -11.76 -5.99
C ALA A 63 5.09 -10.40 -6.70
N ALA A 64 6.25 -9.84 -7.04
CA ALA A 64 6.40 -8.58 -7.74
C ALA A 64 7.43 -8.72 -8.88
N ARG A 65 7.55 -7.69 -9.74
CA ARG A 65 8.57 -7.66 -10.80
C ARG A 65 10.00 -7.85 -10.27
N SER A 66 10.27 -7.39 -9.06
CA SER A 66 11.58 -7.47 -8.41
C SER A 66 11.88 -8.81 -7.73
N GLY A 67 10.88 -9.69 -7.56
CA GLY A 67 11.05 -10.99 -6.92
C GLY A 67 9.85 -11.43 -6.07
N GLY A 68 10.07 -12.46 -5.26
CA GLY A 68 9.10 -12.95 -4.27
C GLY A 68 9.54 -12.59 -2.85
N PHE A 69 8.60 -12.19 -2.02
CA PHE A 69 8.80 -11.77 -0.64
C PHE A 69 7.80 -12.49 0.26
N HIS A 70 8.23 -12.86 1.47
CA HIS A 70 7.38 -13.52 2.45
C HIS A 70 7.33 -12.67 3.71
N PHE A 71 6.15 -12.58 4.30
CA PHE A 71 5.92 -11.76 5.48
C PHE A 71 5.32 -12.59 6.61
N ASP A 72 5.95 -12.49 7.77
CA ASP A 72 5.40 -12.95 9.04
C ASP A 72 4.63 -11.81 9.71
N TYR A 73 3.58 -12.14 10.46
CA TYR A 73 2.82 -11.15 11.20
C TYR A 73 3.40 -10.94 12.60
N ASP A 74 3.83 -9.72 12.89
CA ASP A 74 4.23 -9.25 14.21
C ASP A 74 2.98 -8.82 14.98
N GLU A 75 2.45 -9.70 15.83
CA GLU A 75 1.26 -9.42 16.65
C GLU A 75 1.47 -8.28 17.68
N GLU A 76 2.71 -8.05 18.12
CA GLU A 76 3.02 -7.01 19.12
C GLU A 76 2.87 -5.62 18.52
N ASN A 77 3.35 -5.45 17.28
CA ASN A 77 3.31 -4.16 16.57
C ASN A 77 2.20 -4.10 15.51
N SER A 78 1.42 -5.17 15.35
CA SER A 78 0.31 -5.29 14.40
C SER A 78 0.71 -5.01 12.94
N ARG A 79 1.81 -5.62 12.47
CA ARG A 79 2.40 -5.34 11.16
C ARG A 79 2.98 -6.59 10.48
N TRP A 80 3.06 -6.56 9.17
CA TRP A 80 3.71 -7.59 8.36
C TRP A 80 5.18 -7.22 8.14
N VAL A 81 6.09 -8.14 8.47
CA VAL A 81 7.55 -7.94 8.43
C VAL A 81 8.15 -8.97 7.48
N CYS A 82 9.02 -8.54 6.56
CA CYS A 82 9.67 -9.44 5.61
C CYS A 82 10.71 -10.32 6.32
N ASP A 83 10.62 -11.64 6.13
CA ASP A 83 11.46 -12.64 6.80
C ASP A 83 12.95 -12.58 6.46
N THR A 84 13.29 -11.91 5.35
CA THR A 84 14.65 -11.85 4.80
C THR A 84 15.29 -10.47 4.89
N SER A 85 14.50 -9.39 4.89
CA SER A 85 14.99 -8.01 4.91
C SER A 85 14.60 -7.20 6.14
N ASP A 86 13.71 -7.72 7.00
CA ASP A 86 13.07 -6.97 8.10
C ASP A 86 12.26 -5.73 7.65
N GLU A 87 12.10 -5.51 6.34
CA GLU A 87 11.30 -4.41 5.76
C GLU A 87 9.80 -4.64 5.99
N LEU A 88 9.05 -3.57 6.26
CA LEU A 88 7.60 -3.68 6.42
C LEU A 88 6.89 -3.84 5.07
N LEU A 89 5.79 -4.59 5.05
CA LEU A 89 4.94 -4.70 3.86
C LEU A 89 4.53 -3.31 3.33
N SER A 90 4.12 -2.41 4.23
CA SER A 90 3.67 -1.07 3.86
C SER A 90 4.78 -0.26 3.17
N GLU A 91 6.01 -0.31 3.69
CA GLU A 91 7.16 0.39 3.13
C GLU A 91 7.54 -0.18 1.76
N MET A 92 7.52 -1.52 1.65
CA MET A 92 7.80 -2.21 0.41
C MET A 92 6.78 -1.85 -0.70
N LEU A 93 5.49 -1.76 -0.34
CA LEU A 93 4.44 -1.38 -1.28
C LEU A 93 4.58 0.07 -1.76
N VAL A 94 4.88 1.01 -0.87
CA VAL A 94 5.15 2.42 -1.24
C VAL A 94 6.24 2.49 -2.32
N ARG A 95 7.35 1.78 -2.10
CA ARG A 95 8.47 1.74 -3.04
C ARG A 95 8.07 1.09 -4.38
N MET A 96 7.33 -0.03 -4.33
CA MET A 96 6.90 -0.74 -5.54
C MET A 96 5.88 0.03 -6.37
N THR A 97 4.97 0.79 -5.76
CA THR A 97 4.02 1.64 -6.49
C THR A 97 4.72 2.85 -7.09
N LEU A 98 5.68 3.45 -6.38
CA LEU A 98 6.50 4.52 -6.91
C LEU A 98 7.30 4.04 -8.13
N GLU A 99 7.92 2.86 -8.06
CA GLU A 99 8.69 2.28 -9.17
C GLU A 99 7.84 1.90 -10.39
N GLN A 100 6.59 1.46 -10.19
CA GLN A 100 5.75 0.90 -11.26
C GLN A 100 4.73 1.89 -11.82
N ALA A 101 4.25 2.83 -11.02
CA ALA A 101 3.19 3.76 -11.38
C ALA A 101 3.57 5.23 -11.17
N ASP A 102 4.78 5.54 -10.69
CA ASP A 102 5.24 6.90 -10.37
C ASP A 102 4.33 7.63 -9.34
N VAL A 103 3.72 6.84 -8.45
CA VAL A 103 2.82 7.34 -7.39
C VAL A 103 3.20 6.75 -6.03
N GLU A 104 3.31 7.65 -5.06
CA GLU A 104 3.50 7.31 -3.65
C GLU A 104 2.14 7.11 -2.98
N LEU A 105 1.91 5.91 -2.43
CA LEU A 105 0.67 5.55 -1.72
C LEU A 105 0.99 5.10 -0.30
N ASP A 106 0.17 5.49 0.67
CA ASP A 106 0.30 5.09 2.06
C ASP A 106 -0.51 3.81 2.33
N PHE A 107 0.20 2.73 2.67
CA PHE A 107 -0.37 1.43 3.02
C PHE A 107 -0.31 1.14 4.53
N SER A 108 -0.01 2.14 5.37
CA SER A 108 -0.04 1.97 6.81
C SER A 108 -1.45 1.61 7.29
N PRO A 109 -1.59 0.77 8.33
CA PRO A 109 -2.90 0.39 8.84
C PRO A 109 -3.67 1.63 9.27
N VAL A 110 -4.75 1.93 8.55
CA VAL A 110 -5.51 3.18 8.68
C VAL A 110 -6.11 3.29 10.09
N THR A 111 -5.51 4.11 10.96
CA THR A 111 -6.29 4.76 12.02
C THR A 111 -7.10 5.86 11.32
N ARG A 112 -8.36 5.58 10.98
CA ARG A 112 -9.20 6.50 10.18
C ARG A 112 -9.21 7.91 10.80
N SER A 113 -8.38 8.78 10.24
CA SER A 113 -8.33 10.21 10.53
C SER A 113 -7.91 10.95 9.26
N THR A 114 -8.81 11.03 8.27
CA THR A 114 -9.07 12.17 7.36
C THR A 114 -7.92 13.04 6.82
N ALA A 115 -6.66 12.58 6.74
CA ALA A 115 -5.53 13.44 6.37
C ALA A 115 -4.86 13.11 5.03
N GLN A 116 -5.37 12.13 4.28
CA GLN A 116 -4.81 11.73 2.98
C GLN A 116 -5.35 12.57 1.81
N ALA A 117 -5.56 13.86 2.04
CA ALA A 117 -5.96 14.82 1.01
C ALA A 117 -4.86 15.87 0.70
N ALA A 118 -3.67 15.75 1.30
CA ALA A 118 -2.68 16.83 1.26
C ALA A 118 -1.58 16.70 0.19
N PHE A 119 -1.39 15.54 -0.46
CA PHE A 119 -0.24 15.37 -1.37
C PHE A 119 -0.48 15.80 -2.83
N GLN A 120 -1.71 16.19 -3.20
CA GLN A 120 -2.01 16.61 -4.59
C GLN A 120 -1.60 18.06 -4.93
N GLN A 121 -0.89 18.79 -4.06
CA GLN A 121 -0.55 20.20 -4.29
C GLN A 121 0.94 20.50 -4.15
N CYS A 122 1.79 19.92 -4.98
CA CYS A 122 3.10 20.48 -5.36
C CYS A 122 3.64 19.62 -6.52
N GLN A 123 3.55 20.03 -7.79
CA GLN A 123 4.46 20.92 -8.54
C GLN A 123 3.93 20.96 -10.02
N PRO A 124 4.44 21.77 -10.98
CA PRO A 124 5.44 22.85 -10.90
C PRO A 124 4.98 24.18 -11.58
N GLY A 125 5.65 25.27 -11.22
CA GLY A 125 5.98 26.38 -12.12
C GLY A 125 4.86 27.13 -12.86
N SER A 126 4.42 28.25 -12.29
CA SER A 126 4.03 29.43 -13.07
C SER A 126 4.36 30.68 -12.26
N SER A 127 5.42 31.36 -12.70
CA SER A 127 5.72 32.74 -12.36
C SER A 127 4.48 33.61 -12.58
N LEU A 128 4.06 34.39 -11.57
CA LEU A 128 3.75 35.81 -11.75
C LEU A 128 3.40 36.50 -10.41
N ALA A 129 4.15 37.57 -10.17
CA ALA A 129 3.78 38.81 -9.50
C ALA A 129 3.45 38.76 -7.99
N VAL A 130 4.47 39.18 -7.24
CA VAL A 130 4.34 39.92 -5.97
C VAL A 130 3.36 41.10 -6.14
N TYR A 131 2.34 41.17 -5.30
CA TYR A 131 1.60 42.41 -5.04
C TYR A 131 1.18 42.47 -3.56
N GLN A 132 1.78 43.38 -2.81
CA GLN A 132 1.22 43.97 -1.57
C GLN A 132 1.25 45.51 -1.74
N PRO A 133 0.65 46.30 -0.85
CA PRO A 133 -0.78 46.60 -0.80
C PRO A 133 -1.02 48.11 -1.00
N VAL A 134 -2.16 48.51 -1.58
CA VAL A 134 -2.60 49.92 -1.50
C VAL A 134 -4.06 49.94 -1.10
N SER A 135 -4.32 50.28 0.16
CA SER A 135 -5.59 50.89 0.54
C SER A 135 -5.26 52.11 1.39
N ALA A 136 -5.25 53.23 0.69
CA ALA A 136 -5.39 54.55 1.25
C ALA A 136 -6.88 54.82 1.49
N ARG A 137 -7.25 55.15 2.73
CA ARG A 137 -7.96 56.38 3.13
C ARG A 137 -8.48 56.26 4.55
#